data_AF-A0A926GIH3-F1
#
_entry.id   AF-A0A926GIH3-F1
#
_cell.length_a   1.000
_cell.length_b   1.000
_cell.length_c   1.000
_cell.angle_alpha   90.00
_cell.angle_beta   90.00
_cell.angle_gamma   90.00
#
_symmetry.space_group_name_H-M   'P 1'
#
loop_
_entity.id
_entity.type
_entity.pdbx_description
1 polymer ?
#
loop_
_entity_poly.entity_id
_entity_poly.type
_entity_poly.pdbx_seq_one_letter_code
_entity_poly.pdbx_strand_id
1 'polypeptide(L)'
;MSEHRLPGGGKAWFVRTRSRTSYKINPCSAEGWWGLIGYTVLMTVSPLAILLMGPQPPSTVHWIIWAVLLLAMTAIFLVLAFRMSAPLEDKENGR
;
A
#
# COMPACT_ATOMS: atom_id res chain seq x y z
N MET A 1 8.82 3.64 18.66
CA MET A 1 8.42 2.81 17.50
C MET A 1 9.09 1.45 17.66
N SER A 2 8.31 0.39 17.76
CA SER A 2 8.82 -0.98 17.91
C SER A 2 9.55 -1.40 16.63
N GLU A 3 10.84 -1.76 16.72
CA GLU A 3 11.60 -2.24 15.56
C GLU A 3 11.17 -3.66 15.20
N HIS A 4 10.24 -3.78 14.24
CA HIS A 4 9.90 -5.07 13.65
C HIS A 4 10.93 -5.44 12.57
N ARG A 5 11.48 -6.66 12.65
CA ARG A 5 12.43 -7.19 11.67
C ARG A 5 11.78 -8.25 10.78
N LEU A 6 12.19 -8.26 9.52
CA LEU A 6 11.88 -9.31 8.57
C LEU A 6 12.64 -10.59 8.96
N PRO A 7 12.15 -11.78 8.58
CA PRO A 7 12.82 -13.05 8.86
C PRO A 7 14.24 -13.17 8.28
N GLY A 8 14.61 -12.32 7.31
CA GLY A 8 15.97 -12.21 6.77
C GLY A 8 16.85 -11.12 7.38
N GLY A 9 16.46 -10.50 8.51
CA GLY A 9 17.25 -9.50 9.22
C GLY A 9 17.09 -8.04 8.74
N GLY A 10 16.24 -7.78 7.74
CA GLY A 10 15.92 -6.44 7.25
C GLY A 10 14.85 -5.72 8.09
N LYS A 11 14.76 -4.39 7.97
CA LYS A 11 13.72 -3.58 8.63
C LYS A 11 12.36 -3.82 7.98
N ALA A 12 11.36 -4.25 8.75
CA ALA A 12 10.00 -4.38 8.23
C ALA A 12 9.37 -2.98 8.11
N TRP A 13 8.67 -2.75 7.00
CA TRP A 13 7.95 -1.50 6.78
C TRP A 13 6.48 -1.64 7.17
N PHE A 14 5.97 -2.87 7.03
CA PHE A 14 4.61 -3.24 7.37
C PHE A 14 4.60 -4.42 8.33
N VAL A 15 3.54 -4.52 9.09
CA VAL A 15 3.23 -5.66 9.94
C VAL A 15 1.95 -6.28 9.42
N ARG A 16 1.97 -7.60 9.23
CA ARG A 16 0.81 -8.38 8.84
C ARG A 16 0.27 -9.13 10.06
N THR A 17 -0.94 -8.80 10.48
CA THR A 17 -1.71 -9.58 11.45
C THR A 17 -2.76 -10.41 10.73
N ARG A 18 -2.89 -11.68 11.14
CA ARG A 18 -3.88 -12.61 10.58
C ARG A 18 -4.95 -12.85 11.63
N SER A 19 -6.12 -12.26 11.43
CA SER A 19 -7.33 -12.71 12.12
C SER A 19 -7.92 -13.90 11.36
N ARG A 20 -8.71 -14.76 12.04
CA ARG A 20 -9.25 -16.03 11.52
C ARG A 20 -9.81 -15.94 10.08
N THR A 21 -10.37 -14.80 9.68
CA THR A 21 -10.99 -14.56 8.37
C THR A 21 -10.39 -13.39 7.58
N SER A 22 -9.40 -12.66 8.11
CA SER A 22 -8.91 -11.43 7.49
C SER A 22 -7.42 -11.19 7.70
N TYR A 23 -6.76 -10.59 6.71
CA TYR A 23 -5.40 -10.09 6.81
C TYR A 23 -5.42 -8.58 6.94
N LYS A 24 -4.81 -8.07 8.01
CA LYS A 24 -4.55 -6.64 8.17
C LYS A 24 -3.07 -6.37 7.95
N ILE A 25 -2.78 -5.37 7.13
CA ILE A 25 -1.42 -4.89 6.88
C ILE A 25 -1.36 -3.45 7.37
N ASN A 26 -0.58 -3.21 8.42
CA ASN A 26 -0.42 -1.89 9.01
C ASN A 26 1.03 -1.40 8.85
N PRO A 27 1.26 -0.14 8.50
CA PRO A 27 2.61 0.42 8.48
C PRO A 27 3.19 0.46 9.90
N CYS A 28 4.41 -0.03 10.07
CA CYS A 28 5.11 -0.07 11.35
C CYS A 28 6.37 0.79 11.39
N SER A 29 6.80 1.33 10.24
CA SER A 29 7.97 2.19 10.11
C SER A 29 7.63 3.48 9.37
N ALA A 30 8.51 4.48 9.50
CA ALA A 30 8.38 5.74 8.75
C ALA A 30 8.33 5.49 7.24
N GLU A 31 9.15 4.55 6.74
CA GLU A 31 9.18 4.16 5.32
C GLU A 31 7.85 3.52 4.88
N GLY A 32 7.23 2.69 5.72
CA GLY A 32 5.89 2.13 5.45
C GLY A 32 4.80 3.21 5.39
N TRP A 33 4.85 4.19 6.29
CA TRP A 33 3.95 5.34 6.27
C TRP A 33 4.15 6.22 5.04
N TRP A 34 5.40 6.55 4.70
CA TRP A 34 5.72 7.31 3.48
C TRP A 34 5.32 6.56 2.22
N GLY A 35 5.51 5.25 2.17
CA GLY A 35 5.04 4.40 1.07
C GLY A 35 3.52 4.44 0.92
N LEU A 36 2.78 4.34 2.03
CA LEU A 36 1.31 4.41 2.03
C LEU A 36 0.79 5.79 1.64
N ILE A 37 1.37 6.86 2.19
CA ILE A 37 1.03 8.24 1.84
C ILE A 37 1.34 8.50 0.37
N GLY A 38 2.53 8.13 -0.10
CA GLY A 38 2.93 8.28 -1.49
C GLY A 38 2.00 7.54 -2.45
N TYR A 39 1.65 6.28 -2.14
CA TYR A 39 0.67 5.51 -2.88
C TYR A 39 -0.70 6.22 -2.91
N THR A 40 -1.20 6.67 -1.77
CA THR A 40 -2.51 7.33 -1.68
C THR A 40 -2.52 8.63 -2.47
N VAL A 41 -1.51 9.48 -2.32
CA VAL A 41 -1.38 10.76 -3.02
C VAL A 41 -1.26 10.55 -4.53
N LEU A 42 -0.40 9.64 -4.99
CA LEU A 42 -0.20 9.36 -6.42
C LEU A 42 -1.42 8.70 -7.07
N MET A 43 -2.14 7.83 -6.35
CA MET A 43 -3.33 7.16 -6.88
C MET A 43 -4.57 8.04 -6.88
N THR A 44 -4.70 8.98 -5.93
CA THR A 44 -5.95 9.75 -5.76
C THR A 44 -5.82 11.22 -6.13
N VAL A 45 -4.76 11.90 -5.69
CA VAL A 45 -4.66 13.37 -5.80
C VAL A 45 -4.10 13.77 -7.16
N SER A 46 -3.01 13.15 -7.60
CA SER A 46 -2.38 13.50 -8.89
C SER A 46 -3.31 13.32 -10.09
N PRO A 47 -4.07 12.23 -10.22
CA PRO A 47 -4.93 12.04 -11.38
C PRO A 47 -6.17 12.93 -11.32
N LEU A 48 -6.73 13.13 -10.14
CA LEU A 48 -7.86 14.04 -9.97
C LEU A 48 -7.46 15.47 -10.35
N ALA A 49 -6.26 15.91 -9.96
CA ALA A 49 -5.75 17.22 -10.36
C ALA A 49 -5.53 17.33 -11.89
N ILE A 50 -4.96 16.29 -12.53
CA ILE A 50 -4.76 16.27 -13.99
C ILE A 50 -6.09 16.24 -14.74
N LEU A 51 -7.07 15.47 -14.27
CA LEU A 51 -8.40 15.37 -14.87
C LEU A 51 -9.21 16.66 -14.72
N LEU A 52 -8.97 17.45 -13.67
CA LEU A 52 -9.66 18.72 -13.40
C LEU A 52 -8.97 19.95 -13.99
N MET A 53 -7.68 19.87 -14.35
CA MET A 53 -6.94 21.00 -14.97
C MET A 53 -7.20 21.16 -16.47
N GLY A 54 -7.81 20.18 -17.13
CA GLY A 54 -8.05 20.20 -18.58
C GLY A 54 -9.27 21.05 -18.97
N PRO A 55 -9.19 21.88 -20.02
CA PRO A 55 -10.34 22.60 -20.56
C PRO A 55 -11.35 21.69 -21.29
N GLN A 56 -11.00 20.41 -21.51
CA GLN A 56 -11.85 19.42 -22.18
C GLN A 56 -12.11 18.23 -21.24
N PRO A 57 -13.32 17.66 -21.26
CA PRO A 57 -13.61 16.47 -20.49
C PRO A 57 -12.74 15.29 -20.96
N PRO A 58 -12.19 14.49 -20.03
CA PRO A 58 -11.32 13.37 -20.37
C PRO A 58 -12.06 12.31 -21.21
N SER A 59 -11.42 11.86 -22.29
CA SER A 59 -12.00 10.82 -23.16
C SER A 59 -11.99 9.44 -22.49
N THR A 60 -12.85 8.52 -22.94
CA THR A 60 -12.93 7.14 -22.43
C THR A 60 -11.58 6.42 -22.45
N VAL A 61 -10.75 6.68 -23.46
CA VAL A 61 -9.39 6.11 -23.57
C VAL A 61 -8.49 6.57 -22.41
N HIS A 62 -8.59 7.84 -21.99
CA HIS A 62 -7.84 8.34 -20.84
C HIS A 62 -8.25 7.64 -19.54
N TRP A 63 -9.54 7.39 -19.35
CA TRP A 63 -10.04 6.63 -18.21
C TRP A 63 -9.55 5.18 -18.18
N ILE A 64 -9.48 4.52 -19.35
CA ILE A 64 -8.97 3.16 -19.46
C ILE A 64 -7.47 3.12 -19.14
N ILE A 65 -6.67 4.01 -19.75
CA ILE A 65 -5.23 4.11 -19.47
C ILE A 65 -5.01 4.36 -17.98
N TRP A 66 -5.82 5.24 -17.38
CA TRP A 66 -5.75 5.52 -15.96
C TRP A 66 -6.08 4.30 -15.09
N ALA A 67 -7.15 3.57 -15.41
CA ALA A 67 -7.52 2.36 -14.69
C ALA A 67 -6.41 1.29 -14.77
N VAL A 68 -5.77 1.13 -15.92
CA VAL A 68 -4.64 0.20 -16.10
C VAL A 68 -3.42 0.63 -15.27
N LEU A 69 -3.08 1.92 -15.28
CA LEU A 69 -1.99 2.44 -14.46
C LEU A 69 -2.27 2.27 -12.95
N LEU A 70 -3.52 2.50 -12.53
CA LEU A 70 -3.95 2.30 -11.15
C LEU A 70 -3.81 0.83 -10.73
N LEU A 71 -4.27 -0.10 -11.58
CA LEU A 71 -4.13 -1.53 -11.32
C LEU A 71 -2.67 -1.96 -11.23
N ALA A 72 -1.82 -1.49 -12.15
CA ALA A 72 -0.39 -1.82 -12.15
C ALA A 72 0.31 -1.31 -10.88
N MET A 73 0.06 -0.06 -10.49
CA MET A 73 0.64 0.53 -9.28
C MET A 73 0.10 -0.10 -8.00
N THR A 74 -1.19 -0.46 -7.96
CA THR A 74 -1.78 -1.22 -6.86
C THR A 74 -1.10 -2.57 -6.70
N ALA A 75 -0.87 -3.29 -7.81
CA ALA A 75 -0.17 -4.57 -7.78
C ALA A 75 1.26 -4.41 -7.26
N ILE A 76 2.00 -3.40 -7.73
CA ILE A 76 3.37 -3.11 -7.25
C ILE A 76 3.35 -2.78 -5.75
N PHE A 77 2.43 -1.93 -5.30
CA PHE A 77 2.30 -1.57 -3.89
C PHE A 77 1.97 -2.78 -3.03
N LEU A 78 1.03 -3.63 -3.44
CA LEU A 78 0.71 -4.86 -2.72
C LEU A 78 1.90 -5.81 -2.66
N VAL A 79 2.62 -6.02 -3.76
CA VAL A 79 3.84 -6.85 -3.78
C VAL A 79 4.89 -6.29 -2.83
N LEU A 80 5.11 -4.97 -2.85
CA LEU A 80 6.05 -4.29 -1.94
C LEU A 80 5.60 -4.44 -0.47
N ALA A 81 4.31 -4.21 -0.19
CA ALA A 81 3.74 -4.32 1.14
C ALA A 81 3.88 -5.74 1.68
N PHE A 82 3.63 -6.76 0.87
CA PHE A 82 3.83 -8.17 1.28
C PHE A 82 5.30 -8.51 1.47
N ARG A 83 6.19 -8.11 0.55
CA ARG A 83 7.65 -8.35 0.63
C ARG A 83 8.27 -7.70 1.87
N MET A 84 7.84 -6.49 2.21
CA MET A 84 8.33 -5.71 3.35
C MET A 84 7.47 -5.88 4.60
N SER A 85 6.56 -6.87 4.60
CA SER A 85 5.77 -7.22 5.79
C SER A 85 6.45 -8.29 6.63
N ALA A 86 6.48 -8.07 7.94
CA ALA A 86 6.77 -9.12 8.90
C ALA A 86 5.45 -9.69 9.45
N PRO A 87 5.34 -11.02 9.65
CA PRO A 87 4.22 -11.59 10.40
C PRO A 87 4.31 -11.13 11.86
N LEU A 88 3.23 -10.58 12.40
CA LEU A 88 3.07 -10.49 13.85
C LEU A 88 2.42 -11.80 14.29
N GLU A 89 3.15 -12.64 15.01
CA GLU A 89 2.52 -13.71 15.77
C GLU A 89 1.71 -13.04 16.88
N ASP A 90 0.38 -13.12 16.76
CA ASP A 90 -0.51 -12.75 17.84
C ASP A 90 -0.13 -13.61 19.06
N LYS A 91 0.49 -12.99 20.07
CA LYS A 91 0.63 -13.56 21.43
C LYS A 91 -0.74 -13.62 22.12
N GLU A 92 -1.77 -14.09 21.43
CA GLU A 92 -3.15 -14.18 21.91
C GLU A 92 -3.69 -15.60 21.72
N ASN A 93 -2.83 -16.61 21.94
CA ASN A 93 -3.25 -17.98 22.18
C ASN A 93 -2.48 -18.60 23.36
N GLY A 94 -2.23 -17.78 24.40
CA GLY A 94 -2.01 -18.27 25.75
C GLY A 94 -3.37 -18.44 26.45
N ARG A 95 -4.10 -19.49 26.07
CA ARG A 95 -5.17 -20.07 26.88
C ARG A 95 -4.82 -21.53 27.12
#